data_AF-A0A0A8WWZ4-F1
#
_entry.id   AF-A0A0A8WWZ4-F1
#
_cell.length_a   1.000
_cell.length_b   1.000
_cell.length_c   1.000
_cell.angle_alpha   90.00
_cell.angle_beta   90.00
_cell.angle_gamma   90.00
#
_symmetry.space_group_name_H-M   'P 1'
#
loop_
_entity.id
_entity.type
_entity.pdbx_description
1 polymer ?
#
loop_
_entity_poly.entity_id
_entity_poly.type
_entity_poly.pdbx_seq_one_letter_code
_entity_poly.pdbx_strand_id
1 'polypeptide(L)'
;MLQKLFYVLIALALFTINGCSNGGETTGVSSDNIDAEEVLTLDPHADIFQYDGVIYKTNIDWVEELSLIKDVQIGEIKTRNDTNTDFKDEMANKLPIGAKIFSVKGRGDILIVESEGEILKYLAIVEG
;
A
#
# COMPACT_ATOMS: atom_id res chain seq x y z
N MET A 1 -50.59 8.84 30.74
CA MET A 1 -49.42 8.01 31.13
C MET A 1 -48.35 7.94 30.02
N LEU A 2 -48.74 7.91 28.74
CA LEU A 2 -47.81 7.85 27.59
C LEU A 2 -46.89 9.09 27.44
N GLN A 3 -47.39 10.30 27.67
CA GLN A 3 -46.58 11.53 27.60
C GLN A 3 -45.43 11.55 28.62
N LYS A 4 -45.68 11.13 29.87
CA LYS A 4 -44.64 11.05 30.91
C LYS A 4 -43.58 10.01 30.57
N LEU A 5 -43.97 8.91 29.93
CA LEU A 5 -43.05 7.87 29.45
C LEU A 5 -42.14 8.39 28.32
N PHE A 6 -42.68 9.24 27.43
CA PHE A 6 -41.92 9.85 26.34
C PHE A 6 -40.85 10.84 26.83
N TYR A 7 -41.16 11.65 27.85
CA TYR A 7 -40.18 12.55 28.46
C TYR A 7 -39.07 11.82 29.23
N VAL A 8 -39.38 10.67 29.83
CA VAL A 8 -38.36 9.82 30.49
C VAL A 8 -37.42 9.17 29.47
N LEU A 9 -37.94 8.74 28.32
CA LEU A 9 -37.13 8.18 27.21
C LEU A 9 -36.21 9.24 26.57
N ILE A 10 -36.69 10.47 26.40
CA ILE A 10 -35.87 11.58 25.88
C ILE A 10 -34.77 11.98 26.88
N ALA A 11 -35.08 11.98 28.18
CA ALA A 11 -34.09 12.30 29.22
C ALA A 11 -32.98 11.23 29.33
N LEU A 12 -33.29 9.97 29.04
CA LEU A 12 -32.33 8.86 29.09
C LEU A 12 -31.36 8.87 27.89
N ALA A 13 -31.80 9.37 26.73
CA ALA A 13 -30.98 9.45 25.51
C ALA A 13 -29.87 10.52 25.59
N LEU A 14 -29.94 11.46 26.53
CA LEU A 14 -28.97 12.55 26.68
C LEU A 14 -27.72 12.16 27.48
N PHE A 15 -27.67 10.95 28.06
CA PHE A 15 -26.55 10.50 28.91
C PHE A 15 -25.47 9.68 28.17
N THR A 16 -25.61 9.43 26.87
CA THR A 16 -24.67 8.56 26.13
C THR A 16 -23.56 9.30 25.38
N ILE A 17 -23.46 10.63 25.54
CA ILE A 17 -22.41 11.43 24.87
C ILE A 17 -21.23 11.69 25.81
N ASN A 18 -20.59 10.63 26.28
CA ASN A 18 -19.21 10.73 26.78
C ASN A 18 -18.30 10.21 25.67
N GLY A 19 -17.90 11.11 24.77
CA GLY A 19 -16.80 10.83 23.86
C GLY A 19 -15.51 10.78 24.66
N CYS A 20 -14.77 9.67 24.59
CA CYS A 20 -13.38 9.65 25.01
C CYS A 20 -12.62 10.70 24.21
N SER A 21 -12.29 11.82 24.85
CA SER A 21 -11.18 12.66 24.41
C SER A 21 -9.92 11.89 24.76
N ASN A 22 -9.38 11.15 23.79
CA ASN A 22 -7.97 10.78 23.85
C ASN A 22 -7.17 12.07 23.65
N GLY A 23 -6.90 12.75 24.75
CA GLY A 23 -5.70 13.58 24.87
C GLY A 23 -4.49 12.66 24.82
N GLY A 24 -4.18 12.17 23.63
CA GLY A 24 -3.03 11.35 23.31
C GLY A 24 -2.31 12.06 22.19
N GLU A 25 -1.25 12.76 22.58
CA GLU A 25 0.03 12.86 21.89
C GLU A 25 -0.06 12.82 20.36
N THR A 26 0.31 13.92 19.72
CA THR A 26 0.79 13.89 18.33
C THR A 26 2.09 13.06 18.30
N THR A 27 1.99 11.74 18.47
CA THR A 27 2.87 10.84 17.76
C THR A 27 2.63 11.21 16.31
N GLY A 28 3.61 11.86 15.67
CA GLY A 28 3.61 11.91 14.22
C GLY A 28 3.39 10.47 13.79
N VAL A 29 2.27 10.20 13.14
CA VAL A 29 2.14 8.97 12.36
C VAL A 29 3.17 9.17 11.27
N SER A 30 4.40 8.78 11.57
CA SER A 30 5.26 8.25 10.54
C SER A 30 4.42 7.11 10.00
N SER A 31 3.80 7.29 8.83
CA SER A 31 3.44 6.14 8.03
C SER A 31 4.78 5.46 7.79
N ASP A 32 5.13 4.57 8.69
CA ASP A 32 6.34 3.78 8.54
C ASP A 32 6.11 3.01 7.23
N ASN A 33 6.97 3.28 6.25
CA ASN A 33 6.90 2.57 4.99
C ASN A 33 7.37 1.16 5.29
N ILE A 34 6.52 0.16 5.03
CA ILE A 34 6.90 -1.24 5.14
C ILE A 34 8.15 -1.49 4.27
N ASP A 35 9.14 -2.18 4.82
CA ASP A 35 10.34 -2.55 4.08
C ASP A 35 10.19 -3.92 3.40
N ALA A 36 11.17 -4.27 2.57
CA ALA A 36 11.17 -5.55 1.88
C ALA A 36 11.30 -6.74 2.84
N GLU A 37 11.94 -6.56 4.00
CA GLU A 37 12.10 -7.62 5.01
C GLU A 37 10.76 -8.06 5.56
N GLU A 38 9.92 -7.10 5.93
CA GLU A 38 8.62 -7.38 6.49
C GLU A 38 7.69 -8.02 5.44
N VAL A 39 7.66 -7.48 4.21
CA VAL A 39 6.85 -8.08 3.12
C VAL A 39 7.27 -9.53 2.84
N LEU A 40 8.57 -9.81 2.78
CA LEU A 40 9.09 -11.15 2.50
C LEU A 40 9.00 -12.09 3.69
N THR A 41 8.93 -11.57 4.93
CA THR A 41 8.67 -12.38 6.12
C THR A 41 7.22 -12.89 6.12
N LEU A 42 6.27 -12.05 5.73
CA LEU A 42 4.85 -12.40 5.63
C LEU A 42 4.54 -13.28 4.41
N ASP A 43 5.18 -12.98 3.28
CA ASP A 43 5.04 -13.72 2.02
C ASP A 43 6.42 -13.94 1.38
N PRO A 44 7.10 -15.04 1.71
CA PRO A 44 8.42 -15.39 1.15
C PRO A 44 8.42 -15.59 -0.36
N HIS A 45 7.24 -15.68 -0.98
CA HIS A 45 7.06 -15.81 -2.40
C HIS A 45 6.51 -14.53 -3.04
N ALA A 46 6.48 -13.40 -2.32
CA ALA A 46 6.13 -12.12 -2.91
C ALA A 46 7.11 -11.79 -4.04
N ASP A 47 6.59 -11.19 -5.11
CA ASP A 47 7.41 -10.56 -6.14
C ASP A 47 7.34 -9.06 -5.92
N ILE A 48 8.49 -8.49 -5.54
CA ILE A 48 8.60 -7.10 -5.11
C ILE A 48 9.81 -6.41 -5.72
N PHE A 49 9.69 -5.09 -5.81
CA PHE A 49 10.81 -4.20 -6.04
C PHE A 49 10.64 -2.92 -5.22
N GLN A 50 11.73 -2.19 -5.03
CA GLN A 50 11.68 -0.86 -4.41
C GLN A 50 11.87 0.23 -5.46
N TYR A 51 11.10 1.31 -5.34
CA TYR A 51 11.28 2.51 -6.15
C TYR A 51 10.87 3.75 -5.34
N ASP A 52 11.74 4.77 -5.32
CA ASP A 52 11.58 6.00 -4.53
C ASP A 52 11.25 5.73 -3.05
N GLY A 53 11.95 4.76 -2.46
CA GLY A 53 11.76 4.34 -1.07
C GLY A 53 10.48 3.56 -0.79
N VAL A 54 9.67 3.24 -1.81
CA VAL A 54 8.40 2.52 -1.66
C VAL A 54 8.53 1.10 -2.19
N ILE A 55 8.00 0.12 -1.44
CA ILE A 55 7.90 -1.28 -1.86
C ILE A 55 6.65 -1.47 -2.72
N TYR A 56 6.85 -2.08 -3.88
CA TYR A 56 5.82 -2.40 -4.85
C TYR A 56 5.66 -3.91 -4.97
N LYS A 57 4.42 -4.43 -4.96
CA LYS A 57 4.11 -5.87 -5.04
C LYS A 57 3.12 -6.17 -6.18
N THR A 58 3.36 -7.26 -6.93
CA THR A 58 2.46 -7.75 -8.00
C THR A 58 1.51 -8.85 -7.52
N ASN A 59 0.72 -9.42 -8.44
CA ASN A 59 -0.23 -10.52 -8.20
C ASN A 59 -1.30 -10.17 -7.15
N ILE A 60 -1.85 -8.95 -7.25
CA ILE A 60 -2.96 -8.51 -6.42
C ILE A 60 -4.25 -8.59 -7.24
N ASP A 61 -5.16 -9.51 -6.88
CA ASP A 61 -6.34 -9.88 -7.68
C ASP A 61 -7.10 -8.67 -8.25
N TRP A 62 -7.45 -7.70 -7.40
CA TRP A 62 -8.23 -6.53 -7.84
C TRP A 62 -7.43 -5.57 -8.73
N VAL A 63 -6.09 -5.55 -8.64
CA VAL A 63 -5.22 -4.73 -9.48
C VAL A 63 -5.11 -5.34 -10.88
N GLU A 64 -5.07 -6.68 -10.96
CA GLU A 64 -5.03 -7.41 -12.22
C GLU A 64 -6.27 -7.19 -13.09
N GLU A 65 -7.42 -6.91 -12.46
CA GLU A 65 -8.67 -6.60 -13.16
C GLU A 65 -8.76 -5.17 -13.71
N LEU A 66 -7.87 -4.26 -13.28
CA LEU A 66 -7.95 -2.85 -13.69
C LEU A 66 -7.53 -2.63 -15.15
N SER A 67 -8.29 -1.80 -15.87
CA SER A 67 -7.83 -1.22 -17.13
C SER A 67 -6.99 0.02 -16.84
N LEU A 68 -5.67 -0.12 -16.89
CA LEU A 68 -4.71 0.94 -16.60
C LEU A 68 -4.10 1.49 -17.89
N ILE A 69 -3.86 2.80 -17.93
CA ILE A 69 -3.20 3.47 -19.05
C ILE A 69 -1.77 3.77 -18.63
N LYS A 70 -0.82 3.04 -19.24
CA LYS A 70 0.62 3.31 -19.12
C LYS A 70 0.94 4.73 -19.59
N ASP A 71 1.77 5.44 -18.84
CA ASP A 71 2.16 6.82 -19.14
C ASP A 71 3.65 6.89 -19.53
N VAL A 72 4.53 7.33 -18.62
CA VAL A 72 5.96 7.53 -18.91
C VAL A 72 6.83 6.47 -18.25
N GLN A 73 7.97 6.14 -18.86
CA GLN A 73 8.98 5.32 -18.20
C GLN A 73 9.65 6.16 -17.11
N ILE A 74 9.65 5.66 -15.87
CA ILE A 74 10.18 6.36 -14.69
C ILE A 74 11.40 5.67 -14.09
N GLY A 75 11.69 4.43 -14.50
CA GLY A 75 12.81 3.67 -13.99
C GLY A 75 13.08 2.38 -14.76
N GLU A 76 14.05 1.62 -14.27
CA GLU A 76 14.44 0.31 -14.76
C GLU A 76 15.07 -0.48 -13.61
N ILE A 77 14.82 -1.78 -13.52
CA ILE A 77 15.47 -2.65 -12.53
C ILE A 77 16.95 -2.75 -12.86
N LYS A 78 17.80 -2.29 -11.94
CA LYS A 78 19.27 -2.27 -12.10
C LYS A 78 19.95 -3.42 -11.38
N THR A 79 19.38 -3.89 -10.28
CA THR A 79 19.97 -4.94 -9.46
C THR A 79 18.94 -5.95 -9.02
N ARG A 80 19.41 -7.17 -8.78
CA ARG A 80 18.58 -8.24 -8.24
C ARG A 80 19.10 -8.63 -6.86
N ASN A 81 18.17 -8.88 -5.95
CA ASN A 81 18.46 -9.31 -4.60
C ASN A 81 17.58 -10.50 -4.22
N ASP A 82 18.19 -11.68 -4.31
CA ASP A 82 17.59 -12.98 -4.05
C ASP A 82 17.94 -13.54 -2.65
N THR A 83 18.79 -12.85 -1.89
CA THR A 83 19.41 -13.42 -0.67
C THR A 83 19.29 -12.55 0.58
N ASN A 84 19.16 -11.23 0.46
CA ASN A 84 18.94 -10.34 1.59
C ASN A 84 17.70 -9.45 1.41
N THR A 85 17.29 -8.82 2.50
CA THR A 85 16.08 -8.00 2.59
C THR A 85 16.35 -6.49 2.60
N ASP A 86 17.64 -6.09 2.57
CA ASP A 86 18.08 -4.69 2.44
C ASP A 86 17.92 -4.19 1.00
N PHE A 87 16.68 -3.88 0.64
CA PHE A 87 16.34 -3.35 -0.68
C PHE A 87 16.76 -1.89 -0.83
N LYS A 88 17.12 -1.54 -2.06
CA LYS A 88 17.36 -0.17 -2.49
C LYS A 88 16.55 0.11 -3.73
N ASP A 89 16.37 1.37 -4.06
CA ASP A 89 15.63 1.75 -5.26
C ASP A 89 16.20 1.03 -6.49
N GLU A 90 15.30 0.61 -7.38
CA GLU A 90 15.59 -0.12 -8.62
C GLU A 90 16.15 -1.54 -8.40
N MET A 91 15.95 -2.10 -7.20
CA MET A 91 16.24 -3.49 -6.85
C MET A 91 14.95 -4.33 -6.81
N ALA A 92 15.02 -5.55 -7.33
CA ALA A 92 13.92 -6.53 -7.26
C ALA A 92 14.42 -7.89 -6.77
N ASN A 93 13.53 -8.72 -6.20
CA ASN A 93 13.89 -10.11 -5.87
C ASN A 93 13.73 -11.08 -7.05
N LYS A 94 12.74 -10.83 -7.91
CA LYS A 94 12.39 -11.76 -9.01
C LYS A 94 12.50 -11.13 -10.39
N LEU A 95 12.10 -9.87 -10.56
CA LEU A 95 12.24 -9.20 -11.85
C LEU A 95 13.69 -9.24 -12.35
N PRO A 96 13.92 -9.51 -13.65
CA PRO A 96 15.24 -9.46 -14.24
C PRO A 96 15.75 -8.02 -14.35
N ILE A 97 17.08 -7.89 -14.36
CA ILE A 97 17.73 -6.61 -14.68
C ILE A 97 17.31 -6.18 -16.09
N GLY A 98 16.97 -4.91 -16.25
CA GLY A 98 16.46 -4.36 -17.51
C GLY A 98 14.93 -4.29 -17.61
N ALA A 99 14.19 -4.84 -16.63
CA ALA A 99 12.74 -4.66 -16.56
C ALA A 99 12.40 -3.16 -16.40
N LYS A 100 11.54 -2.64 -17.27
CA LYS A 100 11.24 -1.19 -17.36
C LYS A 100 10.03 -0.85 -16.50
N ILE A 101 10.15 0.22 -15.72
CA ILE A 101 9.11 0.68 -14.79
C ILE A 101 8.42 1.90 -15.38
N PHE A 102 7.10 1.87 -15.46
CA PHE A 102 6.27 2.94 -16.00
C PHE A 102 5.23 3.42 -14.98
N SER A 103 4.99 4.72 -14.98
CA SER A 103 3.86 5.31 -14.25
C SER A 103 2.53 5.01 -14.95
N VAL A 104 1.45 5.17 -14.18
CA VAL A 104 0.08 5.01 -14.66
C VAL A 104 -0.63 6.35 -14.65
N LYS A 105 -1.33 6.68 -15.75
CA LYS A 105 -2.06 7.94 -15.85
C LYS A 105 -3.20 7.98 -14.82
N GLY A 106 -3.14 8.98 -13.93
CA GLY A 106 -4.17 9.23 -12.92
C GLY A 106 -4.06 8.34 -11.67
N ARG A 107 -2.98 7.55 -11.52
CA ARG A 107 -2.73 6.72 -10.33
C ARG A 107 -1.24 6.78 -9.95
N GLY A 108 -0.96 7.10 -8.69
CA GLY A 108 0.40 7.09 -8.13
C GLY A 108 0.71 5.85 -7.30
N ASP A 109 -0.32 5.06 -6.97
CA ASP A 109 -0.23 3.86 -6.14
C ASP A 109 0.07 2.60 -6.94
N ILE A 110 0.00 2.66 -8.28
CA ILE A 110 0.24 1.50 -9.15
C ILE A 110 1.25 1.84 -10.23
N LEU A 111 2.21 0.94 -10.43
CA LEU A 111 3.18 0.98 -11.51
C LEU A 111 2.95 -0.19 -12.47
N ILE A 112 3.32 0.04 -13.74
CA ILE A 112 3.36 -1.00 -14.76
C ILE A 112 4.81 -1.36 -15.03
N VAL A 113 5.13 -2.65 -15.02
CA VAL A 113 6.46 -3.15 -15.35
C VAL A 113 6.39 -3.94 -16.66
N GLU A 114 7.27 -3.61 -17.60
CA GLU A 114 7.51 -4.43 -18.79
C GLU A 114 8.76 -5.29 -18.58
N SER A 115 8.59 -6.61 -18.63
CA SER A 115 9.66 -7.58 -18.42
C SER A 115 9.49 -8.75 -19.37
N GLU A 116 10.52 -9.06 -20.15
CA GLU A 116 10.55 -10.24 -21.04
C GLU A 116 9.36 -10.37 -22.00
N GLY A 117 8.74 -9.24 -22.38
CA GLY A 117 7.56 -9.21 -23.26
C GLY A 117 6.22 -9.32 -22.53
N GLU A 118 6.24 -9.44 -21.20
CA GLU A 118 5.07 -9.41 -20.33
C GLU A 118 4.85 -8.03 -19.71
N ILE A 119 3.59 -7.74 -19.38
CA ILE A 119 3.18 -6.52 -18.68
C ILE A 119 2.62 -6.94 -17.32
N LEU A 120 3.26 -6.46 -16.25
CA LEU A 120 2.90 -6.75 -14.87
C LEU A 120 2.44 -5.47 -14.17
N LYS A 121 1.55 -5.59 -13.19
CA LYS A 121 1.04 -4.46 -12.41
C LYS A 121 1.48 -4.60 -10.97
N TYR A 122 2.04 -3.54 -10.42
CA TYR A 122 2.54 -3.54 -9.06
C TYR A 122 1.88 -2.43 -8.23
N LEU A 123 1.39 -2.79 -7.05
CA LEU A 123 0.78 -1.89 -6.10
C LEU A 123 1.79 -1.45 -5.03
N ALA A 124 1.83 -0.15 -4.73
CA ALA A 124 2.56 0.39 -3.60
C ALA A 124 1.99 -0.16 -2.28
N ILE A 125 2.85 -0.71 -1.43
CA ILE A 125 2.45 -1.17 -0.10
C ILE A 125 2.71 -0.04 0.89
N VAL A 126 1.68 0.32 1.64
CA VAL A 126 1.73 1.33 2.71
C VAL A 126 1.17 0.69 3.98
N GLU A 127 1.76 1.00 5.13
CA GLU A 127 1.19 0.65 6.43
C GLU A 127 -0.03 1.55 6.73
N GLY A 128 -1.04 0.98 7.40
CA GLY A 128 -2.30 1.64 7.73
C GLY A 128 -2.68 1.48 9.19
#